data_AF-A0AA88HRE2-F1
#
_entry.id   AF-A0AA88HRE2-F1
#
_cell.length_a   1.000
_cell.length_b   1.000
_cell.length_c   1.000
_cell.angle_alpha   90.00
_cell.angle_beta   90.00
_cell.angle_gamma   90.00
#
_symmetry.space_group_name_H-M   'P 1'
#
loop_
_entity.id
_entity.type
_entity.pdbx_description
1 polymer ?
#
loop_
_entity_poly.entity_id
_entity_poly.type
_entity_poly.pdbx_seq_one_letter_code
_entity_poly.pdbx_strand_id
1 'polypeptide(L)'
;MILVTLKIDGFSEYVIRTQPSASCLSSVETAAIALSVLENDDSIKAKLLAPLRTLCDFQLNHGAVVHDNKVTLISEGKFRRKVGRRTEKFLRKLGVEKPPL
;
A
#
# COMPACT_ATOMS: atom_id res chain seq x y z
N MET A 1 -20.83 -3.81 -8.93
CA MET A 1 -19.44 -3.42 -8.60
C MET A 1 -18.63 -4.70 -8.45
N ILE A 2 -17.81 -5.04 -9.45
CA ILE A 2 -16.96 -6.24 -9.40
C ILE A 2 -15.71 -5.88 -8.59
N LEU A 3 -15.40 -6.66 -7.56
CA LEU A 3 -14.16 -6.53 -6.79
C LEU A 3 -13.19 -7.58 -7.29
N VAL A 4 -12.10 -7.13 -7.91
CA VAL A 4 -11.00 -7.99 -8.35
C VAL A 4 -9.87 -7.87 -7.33
N THR A 5 -9.28 -9.00 -6.92
CA THR A 5 -8.15 -9.03 -5.99
C THR A 5 -6.94 -9.64 -6.67
N LEU A 6 -5.88 -8.86 -6.81
CA LEU A 6 -4.58 -9.34 -7.29
C LEU A 6 -3.75 -9.78 -6.08
N LYS A 7 -3.32 -11.04 -6.06
CA LYS A 7 -2.37 -11.55 -5.06
C LYS A 7 -1.00 -11.62 -5.72
N ILE A 8 -0.06 -10.88 -5.16
CA ILE A 8 1.35 -10.95 -5.53
C ILE A 8 2.16 -11.38 -4.32
N ASP A 9 3.32 -11.97 -4.57
CA ASP A 9 4.32 -12.19 -3.53
C ASP A 9 5.20 -10.93 -3.44
N GLY A 10 5.01 -10.13 -2.40
CA GLY A 10 5.73 -8.87 -2.20
C GLY A 10 4.91 -7.76 -1.55
N PHE A 11 5.58 -6.62 -1.29
CA PHE A 11 4.99 -5.41 -0.74
C PHE A 11 4.84 -4.34 -1.82
N SER A 12 3.91 -3.41 -1.61
CA SER A 12 3.83 -2.17 -2.40
C SER A 12 5.15 -1.42 -2.27
N GLU A 13 5.68 -0.93 -3.38
CA GLU A 13 6.89 -0.08 -3.38
C GLU A 13 6.59 1.29 -2.76
N TYR A 14 5.33 1.73 -2.88
CA TYR A 14 4.86 3.00 -2.33
C TYR A 14 3.67 2.82 -1.40
N VAL A 15 3.82 3.26 -0.16
CA VAL A 15 2.71 3.33 0.79
C VAL A 15 1.95 4.64 0.63
N ILE A 16 0.75 4.61 0.06
CA ILE A 16 -0.14 5.79 0.03
C ILE A 16 -0.92 5.89 1.34
N ARG A 17 -1.15 7.11 1.85
CA ARG A 17 -1.76 7.38 3.18
C ARG A 17 -3.11 6.66 3.43
N THR A 18 -3.81 6.27 2.37
CA THR A 18 -5.11 5.58 2.44
C THR A 18 -5.00 4.06 2.45
N GLN A 19 -3.83 3.48 2.18
CA GLN A 19 -3.65 2.03 2.17
C GLN A 19 -3.85 1.41 3.56
N PRO A 20 -4.58 0.28 3.64
CA PRO A 20 -4.85 -0.38 4.90
C PRO A 20 -3.66 -1.20 5.41
N SER A 21 -2.82 -1.77 4.55
CA SER A 21 -1.59 -2.50 4.88
C SER A 21 -0.52 -2.32 3.80
N ALA A 22 0.76 -2.58 4.12
CA ALA A 22 1.86 -2.56 3.15
C ALA A 22 1.73 -3.60 2.01
N SER A 23 0.93 -4.64 2.23
CA SER A 23 0.62 -5.66 1.22
C SER A 23 -0.45 -5.23 0.21
N CYS A 24 -1.08 -4.06 0.41
CA CYS A 24 -2.01 -3.51 -0.57
C CYS A 24 -1.28 -2.66 -1.58
N LEU A 25 -1.43 -2.97 -2.86
CA LEU A 25 -0.88 -2.19 -3.96
C LEU A 25 -1.67 -0.89 -4.18
N SER A 26 -1.03 0.14 -4.73
CA SER A 26 -1.74 1.28 -5.30
C SER A 26 -2.50 0.87 -6.57
N SER A 27 -3.47 1.70 -6.99
CA SER A 27 -4.17 1.47 -8.26
C SER A 27 -3.21 1.41 -9.46
N VAL A 28 -2.14 2.21 -9.42
CA VAL A 28 -1.13 2.27 -10.49
C VAL A 28 -0.28 1.01 -10.51
N GLU A 29 0.23 0.56 -9.35
CA GLU A 29 0.97 -0.70 -9.26
C GLU A 29 0.11 -1.90 -9.66
N THR A 30 -1.16 -1.90 -9.26
CA THR A 30 -2.10 -2.97 -9.64
C THR A 30 -2.26 -3.05 -11.15
N ALA A 31 -2.46 -1.91 -11.82
CA ALA A 31 -2.58 -1.86 -13.27
C ALA A 31 -1.27 -2.28 -13.98
N ALA A 32 -0.12 -1.78 -13.50
CA ALA A 32 1.18 -2.08 -14.07
C ALA A 32 1.52 -3.58 -13.98
N ILE A 33 1.23 -4.22 -12.83
CA ILE A 33 1.44 -5.66 -12.64
C ILE A 33 0.44 -6.48 -13.44
N ALA A 34 -0.84 -6.08 -13.47
CA ALA A 34 -1.85 -6.80 -14.25
C ALA A 34 -1.47 -6.81 -15.75
N LEU A 35 -1.03 -5.67 -16.28
CA LEU A 35 -0.57 -5.58 -17.67
C LEU A 35 0.69 -6.41 -17.92
N SER A 36 1.69 -6.37 -17.03
CA SER A 36 2.90 -7.17 -17.23
C SER A 36 2.61 -8.68 -17.28
N VAL A 37 1.64 -9.15 -16.49
CA VAL A 37 1.19 -10.55 -16.51
C VAL A 37 0.39 -10.86 -17.77
N LEU A 38 -0.54 -9.99 -18.18
CA LEU A 38 -1.39 -10.21 -19.36
C LEU A 38 -0.58 -10.23 -20.66
N GLU A 39 0.42 -9.37 -20.77
CA GLU A 39 1.28 -9.25 -21.96
C GLU A 39 2.54 -10.14 -21.89
N ASN A 40 2.75 -10.83 -20.75
CA ASN A 40 3.95 -11.62 -20.47
C ASN A 40 5.26 -10.82 -20.68
N ASP A 41 5.25 -9.56 -20.25
CA ASP A 41 6.39 -8.63 -20.35
C ASP A 41 6.58 -7.85 -19.04
N ASP A 42 7.56 -8.28 -18.24
CA ASP A 42 7.92 -7.64 -16.97
C ASP A 42 8.44 -6.21 -17.14
N SER A 43 8.91 -5.84 -18.34
CA SER A 43 9.38 -4.48 -18.63
C SER A 43 8.26 -3.44 -18.53
N ILE A 44 7.01 -3.85 -18.78
CA ILE A 44 5.83 -2.99 -18.66
C ILE A 44 5.71 -2.45 -17.24
N LYS A 45 5.89 -3.32 -16.23
CA LYS A 45 5.84 -2.91 -14.83
C LYS A 45 6.89 -1.82 -14.55
N ALA A 46 8.13 -2.03 -14.97
CA ALA A 46 9.22 -1.08 -14.74
C ALA A 46 8.97 0.26 -15.45
N LYS A 47 8.53 0.22 -16.72
CA LYS A 47 8.23 1.41 -17.53
C LYS A 47 7.09 2.24 -16.93
N LEU A 48 6.00 1.58 -16.52
CA LEU A 48 4.83 2.27 -15.97
C LEU A 48 5.06 2.79 -14.55
N LEU A 49 5.92 2.15 -13.76
CA LEU A 49 6.26 2.63 -12.42
C LEU A 49 7.34 3.71 -12.42
N ALA A 50 8.21 3.79 -13.43
CA ALA A 50 9.31 4.77 -13.47
C ALA A 50 8.87 6.23 -13.22
N PRO A 51 7.80 6.76 -13.84
CA PRO A 51 7.33 8.12 -13.54
C PRO A 51 6.86 8.29 -12.09
N LEU A 52 6.22 7.27 -11.52
CA LEU A 52 5.79 7.29 -10.12
C LEU A 52 7.00 7.36 -9.19
N ARG A 53 8.07 6.61 -9.49
CA ARG A 53 9.33 6.69 -8.74
C ARG A 53 9.91 8.09 -8.76
N THR A 54 10.06 8.67 -9.94
CA THR A 54 10.59 10.03 -10.11
C THR A 54 9.78 11.07 -9.35
N LEU A 55 8.45 10.95 -9.36
CA LEU A 55 7.57 11.85 -8.61
C LEU A 55 7.76 11.70 -7.09
N CYS A 56 7.84 10.47 -6.59
CA CYS A 56 8.09 10.23 -5.17
C CYS A 56 9.47 10.73 -4.75
N ASP A 57 10.51 10.48 -5.53
CA ASP A 57 11.86 10.97 -5.27
C ASP A 57 11.92 12.49 -5.24
N PHE A 58 11.26 13.15 -6.21
CA PHE A 58 11.15 14.60 -6.23
C PHE A 58 10.46 15.12 -4.97
N GLN A 59 9.35 14.51 -4.56
CA GLN A 59 8.64 14.89 -3.34
C GLN A 59 9.51 14.73 -2.09
N LEU A 60 10.21 13.60 -1.93
CA LEU A 60 11.10 13.34 -0.80
C LEU A 60 12.26 14.34 -0.75
N ASN A 61 12.85 14.66 -1.90
CA ASN A 61 13.91 15.66 -2.03
C ASN A 61 13.44 17.09 -1.69
N HIS A 62 12.12 17.34 -1.73
CA HIS A 62 11.52 18.63 -1.42
C HIS A 62 10.75 18.61 -0.08
N GLY A 63 11.10 17.69 0.83
CA GLY A 63 10.62 17.70 2.22
C GLY A 63 9.34 16.90 2.46
N ALA A 64 8.89 16.08 1.51
CA ALA A 64 7.88 15.06 1.81
C ALA A 64 8.44 14.01 2.78
N VAL A 65 7.57 13.48 3.64
CA VAL A 65 7.95 12.53 4.69
C VAL A 65 7.35 11.16 4.37
N VAL A 66 8.14 10.10 4.59
CA VAL A 66 7.67 8.72 4.49
C VAL A 66 6.65 8.45 5.60
N HIS A 67 5.50 7.90 5.23
CA HIS A 67 4.44 7.54 6.16
C HIS A 67 4.30 6.03 6.27
N ASP A 68 4.24 5.54 7.50
CA ASP A 68 3.89 4.16 7.77
C ASP A 68 2.40 3.90 7.49
N ASN A 69 2.09 2.66 7.11
CA ASN A 69 0.72 2.23 6.93
C ASN A 69 -0.02 2.13 8.30
N LYS A 70 -1.35 2.07 8.26
CA LYS A 70 -2.18 2.02 9.48
C LYS A 70 -1.90 0.79 10.35
N VAL A 71 -1.59 -0.36 9.75
CA VAL A 71 -1.29 -1.59 10.49
C VAL A 71 -0.01 -1.41 11.30
N THR A 72 1.06 -0.93 10.68
CA THR A 72 2.35 -0.67 11.34
C THR A 72 2.22 0.36 12.47
N LEU A 73 1.52 1.48 12.21
CA LEU A 73 1.26 2.49 13.24
C LEU A 73 0.48 1.93 14.43
N ILE A 74 -0.43 0.98 14.19
CA ILE A 74 -1.24 0.34 15.24
C ILE A 74 -0.43 -0.69 16.02
N SER A 75 0.32 -1.55 15.34
CA SER A 75 1.17 -2.57 15.99
C SER A 75 2.27 -1.95 16.85
N GLU A 76 2.76 -0.77 16.47
CA GLU A 76 3.77 -0.03 17.24
C GLU A 76 3.18 0.89 18.32
N GLY A 77 1.85 0.92 18.49
CA GLY A 77 1.18 1.80 19.47
C GLY A 77 1.26 3.30 19.14
N LYS A 78 1.70 3.68 17.94
CA LYS A 78 1.83 5.08 17.48
C LYS A 78 0.52 5.66 16.92
N PHE A 79 -0.53 4.84 16.78
CA PHE A 79 -1.80 5.26 16.20
C PHE A 79 -2.71 6.00 17.20
N ARG A 80 -2.78 7.33 17.08
CA ARG A 80 -3.49 8.20 18.04
C ARG A 80 -4.99 8.42 17.76
N ARG A 81 -5.55 7.80 16.72
CA ARG A 81 -6.95 8.02 16.28
C ARG A 81 -7.82 6.81 16.60
N LYS A 82 -9.14 7.01 16.71
CA LYS A 82 -10.09 5.89 16.83
C LYS A 82 -10.06 5.04 15.56
N VAL A 83 -9.86 3.74 15.72
CA VAL A 83 -9.94 2.75 14.63
C VAL A 83 -11.42 2.54 14.27
N GLY A 84 -11.77 2.68 12.99
CA GLY A 84 -13.13 2.43 12.51
C GLY A 84 -13.45 0.93 12.38
N ARG A 85 -14.73 0.56 12.44
CA ARG A 85 -15.22 -0.85 12.41
C ARG A 85 -14.68 -1.69 11.24
N ARG A 86 -14.55 -1.10 10.04
CA ARG A 86 -14.00 -1.81 8.87
C ARG A 86 -12.52 -2.13 9.06
N THR A 87 -11.73 -1.16 9.54
CA THR A 87 -10.30 -1.33 9.82
C THR A 87 -10.08 -2.33 10.94
N GLU A 88 -10.90 -2.31 11.98
CA GLU A 88 -10.86 -3.30 13.07
C GLU A 88 -11.09 -4.73 12.58
N LYS A 89 -12.10 -4.95 11.72
CA LYS A 89 -12.32 -6.26 11.09
C LYS A 89 -11.12 -6.72 10.24
N PHE A 90 -10.44 -5.78 9.58
CA PHE A 90 -9.26 -6.06 8.78
C PHE A 90 -8.03 -6.39 9.65
N LEU A 91 -7.78 -5.63 10.72
CA LEU A 91 -6.72 -5.89 11.69
C LEU A 91 -6.86 -7.27 12.35
N ARG A 92 -8.09 -7.63 12.76
CA ARG A 92 -8.36 -8.96 13.32
C ARG A 92 -8.04 -10.09 12.34
N LYS A 93 -8.29 -9.90 11.04
CA LYS A 93 -7.91 -10.88 10.02
C LYS A 93 -6.39 -11.00 9.86
N LEU A 94 -5.65 -9.94 10.15
CA LEU A 94 -4.19 -9.90 10.12
C LEU A 94 -3.54 -10.33 11.45
N GLY A 95 -4.33 -10.67 12.48
CA GLY A 95 -3.82 -11.03 13.81
C GLY A 95 -3.24 -9.84 14.59
N VAL A 96 -3.54 -8.59 14.19
CA VAL A 96 -3.05 -7.39 14.86
C VAL A 96 -4.10 -6.92 15.87
N GLU A 97 -3.72 -6.90 17.15
CA GLU A 97 -4.59 -6.41 18.21
C GLU A 97 -4.71 -4.89 18.20
N LYS A 98 -5.87 -4.42 18.68
CA LYS A 98 -6.17 -3.00 18.78
C LYS A 98 -5.23 -2.36 19.81
N PRO A 99 -4.73 -1.12 19.60
CA PRO A 99 -3.94 -0.48 20.63
C PRO A 99 -4.84 -0.21 21.86
N PRO A 100 -4.32 -0.40 23.08
CA PRO A 100 -5.03 0.02 24.28
C PRO A 100 -5.25 1.53 24.19
N LEU A 101 -6.49 1.97 24.39
CA LEU A 101 -6.84 3.39 24.40
C LEU A 101 -6.43 4.04 25.71
#